data_AF-A0AB35R9K6-F1
#
_entry.id   AF-A0AB35R9K6-F1
#
_cell.length_a   1.000
_cell.length_b   1.000
_cell.length_c   1.000
_cell.angle_alpha   90.00
_cell.angle_beta   90.00
_cell.angle_gamma   90.00
#
_symmetry.space_group_name_H-M   'P 1'
#
loop_
_entity.id
_entity.type
_entity.pdbx_description
1 polymer ?
#
loop_
_entity_poly.entity_id
_entity_poly.type
_entity_poly.pdbx_seq_one_letter_code
_entity_poly.pdbx_strand_id
1 'polypeptide(L)' 'MLVLTRREGENILIEDGIQIQVLAISEFDQIVRIGIEAPKVAIVQCIDIDRKVTEHKPRPVIIHKCRWRSLVKK' A
#
# COMPACT_ATOMS: atom_id res chain seq x y z
N MET A 1 22.21 -13.42 -3.74
CA MET A 1 20.76 -13.60 -3.60
C MET A 1 20.51 -14.38 -2.32
N LEU A 2 19.78 -13.79 -1.36
CA LEU A 2 19.40 -14.47 -0.12
C LEU A 2 17.97 -14.99 -0.27
N VAL A 3 17.75 -16.27 0.05
CA VAL A 3 16.44 -16.91 -0.03
C VAL A 3 15.99 -17.22 1.38
N LEU A 4 14.82 -16.71 1.76
CA LEU A 4 14.23 -16.88 3.08
C LEU A 4 12.83 -17.48 2.93
N THR A 5 12.53 -18.51 3.71
CA THR A 5 11.17 -19.02 3.86
C THR A 5 10.57 -18.37 5.09
N ARG A 6 9.41 -17.73 4.93
CA ARG A 6 8.65 -17.09 6.01
C ARG A 6 7.28 -17.74 6.18
N ARG A 7 6.82 -17.84 7.42
CA ARG A 7 5.44 -18.21 7.79
C ARG A 7 4.57 -16.96 7.93
N GLU A 8 3.26 -17.15 7.96
CA GLU A 8 2.32 -16.07 8.30
C GLU A 8 2.67 -15.44 9.66
N GLY A 9 2.67 -14.11 9.71
CA GLY A 9 3.06 -13.32 10.88
C GLY A 9 4.55 -13.02 10.97
N GLU A 10 5.42 -13.76 10.28
CA GLU A 10 6.87 -13.53 10.33
C GLU A 10 7.29 -12.30 9.51
N ASN A 11 8.37 -11.66 9.97
CA ASN A 11 8.95 -10.49 9.34
C ASN A 11 10.38 -10.72 8.84
N ILE A 12 10.80 -9.85 7.93
CA ILE A 12 12.15 -9.70 7.43
C ILE A 12 12.52 -8.24 7.66
N LEU A 13 13.61 -8.01 8.39
CA LEU A 13 14.18 -6.68 8.57
C LEU A 13 15.35 -6.54 7.59
N ILE A 14 15.29 -5.50 6.78
CA ILE A 14 16.40 -5.03 5.97
C ILE A 14 16.90 -3.73 6.62
N GLU A 15 18.20 -3.48 6.51
CA GLU A 15 18.82 -2.23 6.99
C GLU A 15 18.05 -0.99 6.49
N ASP A 16 18.23 0.15 7.16
CA ASP A 16 17.48 1.39 6.92
C ASP A 16 15.99 1.35 7.29
N GLY A 17 15.58 0.35 8.07
CA GLY A 17 14.24 0.29 8.64
C GLY A 17 13.17 -0.17 7.65
N ILE A 18 13.57 -0.92 6.62
CA ILE A 18 12.62 -1.59 5.73
C ILE A 18 12.19 -2.90 6.37
N GLN A 19 10.90 -3.05 6.65
CA GLN A 19 10.31 -4.25 7.19
C GLN A 19 9.35 -4.87 6.17
N ILE A 20 9.51 -6.16 5.93
CA ILE A 20 8.63 -6.95 5.07
C ILE A 20 7.95 -7.99 5.96
N GLN A 21 6.64 -8.00 6.02
CA GLN A 21 5.86 -8.94 6.82
C GLN A 21 4.94 -9.77 5.93
N VAL A 22 4.88 -11.07 6.20
CA VAL A 22 3.85 -11.93 5.62
C VAL A 22 2.59 -11.81 6.47
N LEU A 23 1.58 -11.10 5.96
CA LEU A 23 0.34 -10.82 6.70
C LEU A 23 -0.65 -11.98 6.64
N ALA A 24 -0.77 -12.63 5.48
CA ALA A 24 -1.65 -13.79 5.31
C ALA A 24 -1.22 -14.62 4.11
N ILE A 25 -1.48 -15.91 4.16
CA ILE A 25 -1.27 -16.83 3.04
C ILE A 25 -2.63 -17.43 2.65
N SER A 26 -3.09 -17.16 1.43
CA SER A 26 -4.26 -17.83 0.85
C SER A 26 -3.78 -19.00 0.01
N GLU A 27 -3.94 -20.23 0.52
CA GLU A 27 -3.63 -21.44 -0.25
C GLU A 27 -4.59 -21.63 -1.42
N PHE A 28 -5.86 -21.21 -1.27
CA PHE A 28 -6.89 -21.36 -2.29
C PHE A 28 -6.60 -20.51 -3.53
N ASP A 29 -6.28 -19.23 -3.31
CA ASP A 29 -5.98 -18.31 -4.41
C ASP A 29 -4.51 -18.36 -4.82
N GLN A 30 -3.67 -19.09 -4.08
CA GLN A 30 -2.21 -19.09 -4.20
C GLN A 30 -1.60 -17.68 -4.09
N ILE A 31 -2.19 -16.83 -3.24
CA ILE A 31 -1.80 -15.43 -3.05
C ILE A 31 -1.22 -15.26 -1.65
N VAL A 32 -0.13 -14.50 -1.57
CA VAL A 32 0.46 -14.05 -0.30
C VAL A 32 0.19 -12.56 -0.12
N ARG A 33 -0.38 -12.20 1.03
CA ARG A 33 -0.54 -10.79 1.42
C ARG A 33 0.72 -10.36 2.15
N ILE A 34 1.43 -9.39 1.57
CA ILE A 34 2.68 -8.88 2.10
C ILE A 34 2.48 -7.43 2.56
N GLY A 35 2.90 -7.13 3.78
CA GLY A 35 3.03 -5.78 4.29
C GLY A 35 4.46 -5.29 4.10
N ILE A 36 4.64 -4.08 3.59
CA ILE A 36 5.95 -3.44 3.47
C ILE A 36 5.88 -2.11 4.21
N GLU A 37 6.69 -1.97 5.24
CA GLU A 37 6.92 -0.72 5.95
C GLU A 37 8.33 -0.23 5.61
N ALA A 38 8.44 1.01 5.14
CA ALA A 38 9.70 1.56 4.68
C ALA A 38 9.75 3.06 4.97
N PRO A 39 10.96 3.62 5.18
CA PRO A 39 11.13 5.07 5.34
C PRO A 39 10.71 5.81 4.06
N LYS A 40 10.32 7.08 4.18
CA LYS A 40 9.81 7.90 3.06
C LYS A 40 10.77 8.05 1.87
N VAL A 41 12.06 7.84 2.10
CA VAL A 41 13.09 7.89 1.04
C VAL A 41 13.08 6.64 0.16
N ALA A 42 12.59 5.51 0.69
CA ALA A 42 12.50 4.26 -0.04
C ALA A 42 11.23 4.24 -0.89
N ILE A 43 11.39 3.88 -2.16
CA ILE A 43 10.29 3.75 -3.11
C ILE A 43 9.84 2.29 -3.12
N VAL A 44 8.58 2.03 -2.79
CA VAL A 44 7.96 0.70 -2.86
C VAL A 44 7.08 0.64 -4.10
N GLN A 45 7.31 -0.34 -4.98
CA GLN A 45 6.56 -0.52 -6.22
C GLN A 45 6.13 -1.98 -6.37
N CYS A 46 4.88 -2.18 -6.78
CA CYS A 46 4.39 -3.48 -7.24
C CYS A 46 4.69 -3.61 -8.73
N ILE A 47 5.40 -4.67 -9.11
CA ILE A 47 5.66 -5.00 -10.52
C ILE A 47 4.82 -6.22 -10.86
N ASP A 48 3.67 -5.98 -11.48
CA ASP A 48 2.83 -7.05 -12.02
C ASP A 48 3.44 -7.51 -13.36
N ILE A 49 3.54 -8.83 -13.58
CA ILE A 49 4.08 -9.42 -14.82
C ILE A 49 3.29 -8.96 -16.07
N ASP A 50 2.00 -8.63 -15.89
CA ASP A 50 1.07 -8.28 -16.98
C ASP A 50 0.74 -6.78 -17.13
N ARG A 51 1.24 -5.88 -16.28
CA ARG A 51 0.92 -4.44 -16.40
C ARG A 51 2.10 -3.64 -16.93
N LYS A 52 1.93 -3.12 -18.16
CA LYS A 52 2.49 -1.82 -18.53
C LYS A 52 2.23 -0.86 -17.37
N VAL A 53 3.31 -0.36 -16.75
CA VAL A 53 3.36 0.63 -15.68
C VAL A 53 2.19 1.61 -15.83
N THR A 54 1.13 1.39 -15.07
CA THR A 54 0.06 2.38 -14.98
C THR A 54 0.45 3.25 -13.82
N GLU A 55 1.08 4.38 -14.14
CA GLU A 55 1.34 5.45 -13.19
C GLU A 55 0.11 5.67 -12.30
N HIS A 56 0.36 5.81 -10.99
CA HIS A 56 -0.65 6.21 -10.02
C HIS A 56 -1.36 7.49 -10.51
N LYS A 57 -2.53 7.36 -11.13
CA LYS A 57 -3.42 8.50 -11.35
C LYS A 57 -4.14 8.78 -10.02
N PRO A 58 -3.92 9.94 -9.38
CA PRO A 58 -4.72 10.32 -8.24
C PRO A 58 -6.19 10.39 -8.68
N ARG A 59 -7.07 9.67 -7.99
CA ARG A 59 -8.51 9.75 -8.25
C ARG A 59 -8.97 11.18 -7.97
N PRO A 60 -9.83 11.78 -8.81
CA PRO A 60 -10.36 13.11 -8.53
C PRO A 60 -11.21 13.04 -7.27
N VAL A 61 -10.73 13.64 -6.18
CA VAL A 61 -11.51 13.85 -4.97
C VAL A 61 -12.50 14.97 -5.29
N ILE A 62 -13.77 14.61 -5.52
CA ILE A 62 -14.84 15.59 -5.69
C ILE A 62 -15.14 16.20 -4.31
N ILE A 63 -14.50 17.33 -4.01
CA ILE A 63 -14.83 18.16 -2.85
C ILE A 63 -16.09 18.93 -3.21
N HIS A 64 -17.23 18.49 -2.68
CA HIS A 64 -18.49 19.23 -2.76
C HIS A 64 -18.34 20.50 -1.90
N LYS A 65 -18.28 21.66 -2.56
CA LYS A 65 -18.29 22.95 -1.86
C LYS A 65 -19.66 23.17 -1.23
N CYS A 66 -19.79 22.87 0.05
CA CYS A 66 -20.97 23.25 0.84
C CYS A 66 -21.11 24.78 0.83
N ARG A 67 -22.08 25.28 0.06
CA ARG A 67 -22.44 26.69 0.00
C ARG A 67 -23.16 27.05 1.30
N TRP A 68 -22.44 27.69 2.24
CA TRP A 68 -23.05 28.27 3.43
C TRP A 68 -24.11 29.29 3.03
N ARG A 69 -25.37 29.02 3.37
CA ARG A 69 -26.44 30.02 3.37
C ARG A 69 -26.34 30.77 4.69
N SER A 70 -26.03 32.05 4.63
CA SER A 70 -26.06 32.95 5.77
C SER A 70 -27.48 33.00 6.33
N LEU A 71 -27.64 32.61 7.60
CA LEU A 71 -28.86 32.80 8.36
C LEU A 71 -29.07 34.31 8.57
N VAL A 72 -30.03 34.88 7.85
CA VAL A 72 -30.55 36.23 8.10
C VAL A 72 -31.24 36.20 9.47
N LYS A 73 -30.73 36.96 10.43
CA LYS A 73 -31.46 37.24 11.68
C LYS A 73 -32.48 38.36 11.42
N LYS A 74 -33.72 38.13 11.88
CA LYS A 74 -34.79 39.12 11.98
C LYS A 74 -34.49 40.13 13.08
#